data_AF-A0A345H4G2-F1
#
_entry.id   AF-A0A345H4G2-F1
#
_cell.length_a   1.000
_cell.length_b   1.000
_cell.length_c   1.000
_cell.angle_alpha   90.00
_cell.angle_beta   90.00
_cell.angle_gamma   90.00
#
_symmetry.space_group_name_H-M   'P 1'
#
loop_
_entity.id
_entity.type
_entity.pdbx_description
1 polymer ?
#
loop_
_entity_poly.entity_id
_entity_poly.type
_entity_poly.pdbx_seq_one_letter_code
_entity_poly.pdbx_strand_id
1 'polypeptide(L)'
;MIANNKPFQLILDAYNTECFTIYCVLKSLKGYPAIYNNDYTDEEGMMHALSFAFLCERFVYHITKNQGNYVDEYPELIHELSLETDVATFKEELEKTTATIVKDIKTLFPSEKLVLSFFGTIFRMETEAASFEGEYLDALDFYQNYIH
;
A
#
# COMPACT_ATOMS: atom_id res chain seq x y z
N MET A 1 18.47 -17.90 15.90
CA MET A 1 17.78 -17.80 14.61
C MET A 1 16.36 -17.35 14.91
N ILE A 2 16.07 -16.07 14.69
CA ILE A 2 14.71 -15.55 14.77
C ILE A 2 14.09 -15.84 13.40
N ALA A 3 13.08 -16.70 13.37
CA ALA A 3 12.29 -16.98 12.18
C ALA A 3 11.44 -15.73 11.90
N ASN A 4 11.78 -15.00 10.84
CA ASN A 4 10.98 -13.86 10.41
C ASN A 4 9.73 -14.38 9.67
N ASN A 5 8.68 -14.67 10.43
CA ASN A 5 7.47 -15.33 9.93
C ASN A 5 6.40 -14.37 9.39
N LYS A 6 6.64 -13.05 9.33
CA LYS A 6 5.56 -12.06 9.06
C LYS A 6 5.87 -10.84 8.18
N PRO A 7 6.83 -10.82 7.23
CA PRO A 7 6.95 -9.66 6.33
C PRO A 7 5.67 -9.37 5.52
N PHE A 8 4.85 -10.41 5.31
CA PHE A 8 3.71 -10.42 4.38
C PHE A 8 2.32 -10.38 5.04
N GLN A 9 2.24 -10.52 6.36
CA GLN A 9 1.00 -10.32 7.12
C GLN A 9 0.72 -8.82 7.29
N LEU A 10 1.79 -8.04 7.32
CA LEU A 10 1.84 -6.58 7.40
C LEU A 10 1.28 -5.82 6.20
N ILE A 11 1.28 -6.44 5.03
CA ILE A 11 0.75 -5.76 3.86
C ILE A 11 -0.80 -5.80 3.93
N LEU A 12 -1.43 -6.78 4.61
CA LEU A 12 -2.64 -7.38 4.04
C LEU A 12 -3.42 -8.42 4.90
N ASP A 13 -4.41 -8.06 5.72
CA ASP A 13 -5.49 -9.01 6.05
C ASP A 13 -6.77 -8.62 5.29
N ALA A 14 -7.49 -9.64 4.81
CA ALA A 14 -8.50 -9.66 3.71
C ALA A 14 -7.99 -9.23 2.33
N TYR A 15 -7.17 -8.16 2.22
CA TYR A 15 -6.77 -7.59 0.93
C TYR A 15 -5.43 -8.08 0.38
N ASN A 16 -4.75 -8.98 1.13
CA ASN A 16 -3.86 -10.05 0.65
C ASN A 16 -3.13 -9.90 -0.69
N THR A 17 -3.13 -11.03 -1.33
CA THR A 17 -3.09 -11.23 -2.76
C THR A 17 -3.31 -9.99 -3.65
N GLU A 18 -4.34 -9.16 -3.44
CA GLU A 18 -4.70 -8.02 -4.29
C GLU A 18 -3.64 -6.91 -4.26
N CYS A 19 -3.28 -6.37 -3.08
CA CYS A 19 -2.27 -5.30 -3.04
C CYS A 19 -0.89 -5.84 -3.45
N PHE A 20 -0.57 -7.09 -3.12
CA PHE A 20 0.68 -7.71 -3.56
C PHE A 20 0.74 -7.90 -5.09
N THR A 21 -0.34 -8.39 -5.69
CA THR A 21 -0.43 -8.57 -7.15
C THR A 21 -0.22 -7.24 -7.86
N ILE A 22 -0.72 -6.15 -7.28
CA ILE A 22 -0.67 -4.85 -7.91
C ILE A 22 0.64 -4.13 -7.65
N TYR A 23 1.26 -4.34 -6.48
CA TYR A 23 2.66 -4.04 -6.28
C TYR A 23 3.51 -4.73 -7.37
N CYS A 24 3.27 -6.01 -7.65
CA CYS A 24 3.96 -6.73 -8.72
C CYS A 24 3.71 -6.11 -10.10
N VAL A 25 2.49 -5.65 -10.40
CA VAL A 25 2.18 -4.94 -11.65
C VAL A 25 2.94 -3.62 -11.73
N LEU A 26 2.86 -2.76 -10.71
CA LEU A 26 3.59 -1.48 -10.69
C LEU A 26 5.09 -1.69 -10.78
N LYS A 27 5.62 -2.66 -10.04
CA LYS A 27 7.01 -3.09 -10.10
C LYS A 27 7.41 -3.48 -11.52
N SER A 28 6.59 -4.24 -12.24
CA SER A 28 6.88 -4.60 -13.64
C SER A 28 6.93 -3.40 -14.59
N LEU A 29 6.21 -2.32 -14.26
CA LEU A 29 6.13 -1.10 -15.07
C LEU A 29 7.23 -0.08 -14.74
N LYS A 30 7.73 -0.06 -13.49
CA LYS A 30 8.64 0.96 -12.97
C LYS A 30 9.96 0.44 -12.41
N GLY A 31 10.12 -0.88 -12.33
CA GLY A 31 11.35 -1.52 -11.87
C GLY A 31 11.61 -1.38 -10.37
N TYR A 32 10.56 -1.29 -9.55
CA TYR A 32 10.73 -1.26 -8.09
C TYR A 32 11.50 -2.47 -7.56
N PRO A 33 12.16 -2.34 -6.41
CA PRO A 33 12.91 -3.46 -5.85
C PRO A 33 11.97 -4.64 -5.53
N ALA A 34 12.50 -5.85 -5.63
CA ALA A 34 11.73 -7.05 -5.42
C ALA A 34 11.57 -7.32 -3.92
N ILE A 35 10.36 -7.68 -3.51
CA ILE A 35 10.17 -8.33 -2.22
C ILE A 35 10.40 -9.82 -2.48
N TYR A 36 11.46 -10.37 -1.91
CA TYR A 36 11.75 -11.79 -2.04
C TYR A 36 11.09 -12.56 -0.90
N ASN A 37 10.49 -13.71 -1.21
CA ASN A 37 9.97 -14.63 -0.21
C ASN A 37 11.06 -15.63 0.22
N ASN A 38 12.20 -15.09 0.65
CA ASN A 38 13.34 -15.87 1.15
C ASN A 38 13.91 -15.20 2.42
N ASP A 39 14.92 -15.81 3.04
CA ASP A 39 15.53 -15.30 4.29
C ASP A 39 16.26 -13.95 4.14
N TYR A 40 16.26 -13.34 2.95
CA TYR A 40 16.88 -12.06 2.68
C TYR A 40 15.84 -10.94 2.70
N THR A 41 15.89 -10.10 3.73
CA THR A 41 15.12 -8.86 3.75
C THR A 41 15.83 -7.81 2.90
N ASP A 42 15.29 -7.55 1.70
CA ASP A 42 15.64 -6.34 0.94
C ASP A 42 14.87 -5.15 1.55
N GLU A 43 15.54 -4.38 2.41
CA GLU A 43 14.95 -3.23 3.11
C GLU A 43 14.36 -2.22 2.12
N GLU A 44 15.00 -1.98 0.98
CA GLU A 44 14.50 -1.05 -0.04
C GLU A 44 13.21 -1.56 -0.68
N GLY A 45 13.16 -2.85 -1.01
CA GLY A 45 11.96 -3.50 -1.54
C GLY A 45 10.81 -3.53 -0.54
N MET A 46 11.13 -3.75 0.73
CA MET A 46 10.16 -3.71 1.82
C MET A 46 9.58 -2.30 2.00
N MET A 47 10.40 -1.24 1.94
CA MET A 47 9.91 0.13 2.03
C MET A 47 8.96 0.48 0.89
N HIS A 48 9.27 0.08 -0.36
CA HIS A 48 8.38 0.29 -1.49
C HIS A 48 7.05 -0.47 -1.34
N ALA A 49 7.12 -1.70 -0.84
CA ALA A 49 5.96 -2.52 -0.57
C ALA A 49 5.03 -1.88 0.47
N LEU A 50 5.60 -1.48 1.60
CA LEU A 50 4.89 -0.85 2.71
C LEU A 50 4.27 0.47 2.25
N SER A 51 5.03 1.34 1.59
CA SER A 51 4.49 2.59 1.05
C SER A 51 3.30 2.37 0.10
N PHE A 52 3.35 1.33 -0.74
CA PHE A 52 2.23 0.99 -1.61
C PHE A 52 1.02 0.44 -0.83
N ALA A 53 1.26 -0.42 0.17
CA ALA A 53 0.22 -0.94 1.04
C ALA A 53 -0.52 0.17 1.80
N PHE A 54 0.21 1.16 2.32
CA PHE A 54 -0.37 2.34 2.97
C PHE A 54 -1.27 3.15 2.03
N LEU A 55 -0.90 3.30 0.76
CA LEU A 55 -1.77 3.96 -0.23
C LEU A 55 -3.05 3.16 -0.48
N CYS A 56 -2.96 1.84 -0.49
CA CYS A 56 -4.09 0.93 -0.66
C CYS A 56 -5.03 0.98 0.56
N GLU A 57 -4.48 0.92 1.78
CA GLU A 57 -5.25 1.04 3.03
C GLU A 57 -5.99 2.38 3.10
N ARG A 58 -5.32 3.49 2.76
CA ARG A 58 -5.96 4.81 2.65
C ARG A 58 -7.11 4.80 1.66
N PHE A 59 -6.94 4.19 0.49
CA PHE A 59 -8.05 4.10 -0.46
C PHE A 59 -9.25 3.34 0.15
N VAL A 60 -9.01 2.18 0.79
CA VAL A 60 -10.04 1.39 1.48
C VAL A 60 -10.73 2.20 2.57
N TYR A 61 -9.95 2.85 3.44
CA TYR A 61 -10.46 3.67 4.52
C TYR A 61 -11.44 4.73 4.01
N HIS A 62 -11.09 5.43 2.93
CA HIS A 62 -11.97 6.43 2.32
C HIS A 62 -13.23 5.80 1.73
N ILE A 63 -13.11 4.81 0.83
CA ILE A 63 -14.28 4.19 0.18
C ILE A 63 -15.20 3.44 1.16
N THR A 64 -14.73 3.10 2.35
CA THR A 64 -15.52 2.46 3.40
C THR A 64 -16.13 3.45 4.37
N LYS A 65 -16.04 4.76 4.09
CA LYS A 65 -16.51 5.84 4.98
C LYS A 65 -15.88 5.72 6.36
N ASN A 66 -14.55 5.57 6.39
CA ASN A 66 -13.74 5.50 7.59
C ASN A 66 -14.01 4.25 8.46
N GLN A 67 -14.45 3.14 7.85
CA GLN A 67 -14.69 1.87 8.57
C GLN A 67 -13.48 0.92 8.56
N GLY A 68 -12.33 1.36 8.04
CA GLY A 68 -11.06 0.64 8.10
C GLY A 68 -10.21 0.97 9.32
N ASN A 69 -9.25 0.09 9.65
CA ASN A 69 -8.24 0.37 10.66
C ASN A 69 -7.16 1.27 10.06
N TYR A 70 -7.23 2.57 10.38
CA TYR A 70 -6.19 3.53 10.02
C TYR A 70 -4.89 3.18 10.78
N VAL A 71 -3.87 2.72 10.05
CA VAL A 71 -2.58 2.34 10.66
C VAL A 71 -1.75 3.61 10.87
N ASP A 72 -1.90 4.24 12.03
CA ASP A 72 -1.01 5.31 12.50
C ASP A 72 0.02 4.80 13.54
N GLU A 73 0.05 3.49 13.76
CA GLU A 73 0.84 2.81 14.77
C GLU A 73 2.24 2.45 14.23
N TYR A 74 2.96 3.45 13.71
CA TYR A 74 4.35 3.31 13.26
C TYR A 74 5.27 2.59 14.28
N PRO A 75 5.15 2.83 15.60
CA PRO A 75 5.93 2.07 16.58
C PRO A 75 5.63 0.57 16.59
N GLU A 76 4.38 0.17 16.42
CA GLU A 76 3.98 -1.23 16.35
C GLU A 76 4.44 -1.86 15.04
N LEU A 77 4.30 -1.15 13.94
CA LEU A 77 4.80 -1.53 12.62
C LEU A 77 6.31 -1.80 12.62
N ILE A 78 7.10 -0.89 13.20
CA ILE A 78 8.56 -1.04 13.35
C ILE A 78 8.90 -2.25 14.23
N HIS A 79 8.14 -2.45 15.31
CA HIS A 79 8.30 -3.59 16.20
C HIS A 79 8.01 -4.91 15.49
N GLU A 80 6.91 -5.00 14.74
CA GLU A 80 6.52 -6.19 13.98
C GLU A 80 7.52 -6.53 12.86
N LEU A 81 8.03 -5.50 12.17
CA LEU A 81 9.05 -5.63 11.14
C LEU A 81 10.44 -5.93 11.73
N SER A 82 10.61 -5.82 13.04
CA SER A 82 11.89 -5.97 13.74
C SER A 82 12.99 -5.07 13.16
N LEU A 83 12.64 -3.83 12.79
CA LEU A 83 13.58 -2.88 12.20
C LEU A 83 14.44 -2.21 13.27
N GLU A 84 15.74 -2.13 13.01
CA GLU A 84 16.70 -1.40 13.84
C GLU A 84 16.75 0.10 13.48
N THR A 85 15.57 0.72 13.34
CA THR A 85 15.41 2.14 12.96
C THR A 85 14.45 2.83 13.93
N ASP A 86 14.69 4.11 14.22
CA ASP A 86 13.77 4.91 15.02
C ASP A 86 12.53 5.34 14.23
N VAL A 87 11.44 5.62 14.96
CA VAL A 87 10.13 5.95 14.38
C VAL A 87 10.17 7.16 13.44
N ALA A 88 10.97 8.19 13.77
CA ALA A 88 11.01 9.41 12.98
C ALA A 88 11.69 9.15 11.63
N THR A 89 12.83 8.45 11.64
CA THR A 89 13.55 8.07 10.42
C THR A 89 12.70 7.15 9.54
N PHE A 90 12.07 6.12 10.12
CA PHE A 90 11.20 5.22 9.36
C PHE A 90 10.05 5.97 8.67
N LYS A 91 9.41 6.89 9.40
CA LYS A 91 8.31 7.70 8.87
C LYS A 91 8.78 8.58 7.70
N GLU A 92 9.92 9.25 7.84
CA GLU A 92 10.47 10.09 6.77
C GLU A 92 10.78 9.27 5.51
N GLU A 93 11.39 8.09 5.66
CA GLU A 93 11.70 7.20 4.54
C GLU A 93 10.44 6.65 3.87
N LEU A 94 9.42 6.29 4.66
CA LEU A 94 8.14 5.82 4.16
C LEU A 94 7.42 6.92 3.38
N GLU A 95 7.40 8.15 3.89
CA GLU A 95 6.79 9.30 3.21
C GLU A 95 7.49 9.62 1.89
N LYS A 96 8.83 9.61 1.89
CA LYS A 96 9.64 9.82 0.68
C LYS A 96 9.40 8.74 -0.38
N THR A 97 9.32 7.48 0.04
CA THR A 97 9.05 6.35 -0.85
C THR A 97 7.62 6.41 -1.39
N THR A 98 6.65 6.76 -0.55
CA THR A 98 5.26 7.01 -0.93
C THR A 98 5.14 8.10 -1.99
N ALA A 99 5.81 9.25 -1.79
CA ALA A 99 5.81 10.34 -2.76
C ALA A 99 6.38 9.93 -4.13
N THR A 100 7.40 9.07 -4.13
CA THR A 100 7.96 8.49 -5.36
C THR A 100 6.93 7.62 -6.08
N ILE A 101 6.25 6.74 -5.34
CA ILE A 101 5.19 5.88 -5.88
C ILE A 101 4.03 6.69 -6.46
N VAL A 102 3.58 7.73 -5.74
CA VAL A 102 2.51 8.63 -6.21
C VAL A 102 2.89 9.32 -7.51
N LYS A 103 4.12 9.85 -7.60
CA LYS A 103 4.64 10.46 -8.83
C LYS A 103 4.61 9.48 -10.01
N ASP A 104 5.00 8.24 -9.77
CA ASP A 104 5.02 7.20 -10.80
C ASP A 104 3.62 6.75 -11.22
N ILE A 105 2.69 6.61 -10.26
CA ILE A 105 1.26 6.36 -10.53
C ILE A 105 0.69 7.47 -11.43
N LYS A 106 0.93 8.74 -11.11
CA LYS A 106 0.46 9.88 -11.94
C LYS A 106 1.07 9.89 -13.33
N THR A 107 2.30 9.39 -13.47
CA THR A 107 2.96 9.27 -14.77
C THR A 107 2.33 8.15 -15.61
N LEU A 108 1.97 7.02 -14.99
CA LEU A 108 1.34 5.88 -15.68
C LEU A 108 -0.14 6.13 -15.98
N PHE A 109 -0.83 6.82 -15.07
CA PHE A 109 -2.26 7.08 -15.11
C PHE A 109 -2.48 8.61 -15.07
N PRO A 110 -2.37 9.30 -16.21
CA PRO A 110 -2.31 10.76 -16.27
C PRO A 110 -3.63 11.48 -15.97
N SER A 111 -4.70 10.74 -15.69
CA SER A 111 -5.99 11.32 -15.29
C SER A 111 -6.48 10.72 -13.99
N GLU A 112 -7.15 11.55 -13.20
CA GLU A 112 -7.84 11.17 -11.96
C GLU A 112 -8.67 9.90 -12.14
N LYS A 113 -9.50 9.85 -13.20
CA LYS A 113 -10.34 8.68 -13.52
C LYS A 113 -9.51 7.40 -13.68
N LEU A 114 -8.34 7.45 -14.31
CA LEU A 114 -7.49 6.28 -14.50
C LEU A 114 -6.83 5.85 -13.18
N VAL A 115 -6.40 6.80 -12.34
CA VAL A 115 -5.89 6.50 -11.00
C VAL A 115 -6.97 5.84 -10.15
N LEU A 116 -8.17 6.43 -10.08
CA LEU A 116 -9.29 5.86 -9.34
C LEU A 116 -9.74 4.51 -9.90
N SER A 117 -9.65 4.31 -11.22
CA SER A 117 -9.92 3.01 -11.82
C SER A 117 -8.86 1.98 -11.45
N PHE A 118 -7.58 2.37 -11.38
CA PHE A 118 -6.49 1.52 -10.92
C PHE A 118 -6.73 1.07 -9.48
N PHE A 119 -6.96 2.01 -8.54
CA PHE A 119 -7.27 1.70 -7.14
C PHE A 119 -8.60 0.94 -6.97
N GLY A 120 -9.65 1.33 -7.70
CA GLY A 120 -10.94 0.62 -7.68
C GLY A 120 -10.87 -0.80 -8.27
N THR A 121 -9.90 -1.09 -9.14
CA THR A 121 -9.67 -2.45 -9.64
C THR A 121 -8.99 -3.33 -8.58
N ILE A 122 -8.19 -2.76 -7.67
CA ILE A 122 -7.57 -3.48 -6.54
C ILE A 122 -8.62 -4.17 -5.68
N PHE A 123 -9.71 -3.47 -5.36
CA PHE A 123 -10.69 -3.92 -4.37
C PHE A 123 -11.96 -4.53 -4.97
N ARG A 124 -12.05 -4.61 -6.31
CA ARG A 124 -13.14 -5.30 -7.03
C ARG A 124 -12.83 -6.77 -7.35
N MET A 125 -11.73 -7.33 -6.84
CA MET A 125 -11.29 -8.70 -7.15
C MET A 125 -12.06 -9.81 -6.41
N GLU A 126 -12.88 -9.51 -5.41
CA GLU A 126 -13.77 -10.50 -4.81
C GLU A 126 -15.09 -10.58 -5.59
N THR A 127 -15.21 -11.59 -6.46
CA THR A 127 -16.50 -11.97 -7.05
C THR A 127 -17.49 -12.53 -6.02
N GLU A 128 -17.04 -12.77 -4.78
CA GLU A 128 -17.82 -13.42 -3.71
C GLU A 128 -18.00 -12.59 -2.43
N ALA A 129 -17.28 -11.47 -2.26
CA ALA A 129 -17.54 -10.56 -1.15
C ALA A 129 -18.68 -9.60 -1.49
N ALA A 130 -19.37 -9.11 -0.46
CA ALA A 130 -20.32 -8.03 -0.62
C ALA A 130 -19.62 -6.88 -1.36
N SER A 131 -20.19 -6.44 -2.48
CA SER A 131 -19.65 -5.33 -3.26
C SER A 131 -19.40 -4.15 -2.33
N PHE A 132 -18.16 -3.67 -2.26
CA PHE A 132 -17.84 -2.46 -1.51
C PHE A 132 -18.72 -1.31 -2.00
N GLU A 133 -19.65 -0.87 -1.17
CA GLU A 133 -20.52 0.29 -1.41
C GLU A 133 -19.77 1.59 -1.10
N GLY A 134 -18.66 1.83 -1.81
CA GLY A 134 -17.98 3.12 -1.79
C GLY A 134 -18.54 4.04 -2.87
N GLU A 135 -18.85 5.28 -2.51
CA GLU A 135 -19.31 6.27 -3.49
C GLU A 135 -18.10 6.88 -4.23
N TYR A 136 -18.29 7.34 -5.46
CA TYR A 136 -17.25 8.04 -6.22
C TYR A 136 -16.68 9.24 -5.44
N LEU A 137 -17.51 9.89 -4.63
CA LEU A 137 -17.12 11.01 -3.77
C LEU A 137 -16.09 10.61 -2.70
N ASP A 138 -16.19 9.40 -2.16
CA ASP A 138 -15.26 8.89 -1.17
C ASP A 138 -13.90 8.58 -1.82
N ALA A 139 -13.92 7.99 -3.01
CA ALA A 139 -12.72 7.74 -3.82
C ALA A 139 -12.04 9.05 -4.27
N LEU A 140 -12.82 10.10 -4.56
CA LEU A 140 -12.32 11.43 -4.87
C LEU A 140 -11.58 12.07 -3.70
N ASP A 141 -12.11 11.93 -2.49
CA ASP A 141 -11.49 12.46 -1.27
C ASP A 141 -10.10 11.82 -1.04
N PHE A 142 -9.96 10.51 -1.27
CA PHE A 142 -8.65 9.86 -1.29
C PHE A 142 -7.70 10.52 -2.31
N TYR A 143 -8.16 10.71 -3.55
CA TYR A 143 -7.31 11.28 -4.60
C TYR A 143 -6.83 12.69 -4.25
N GLN A 144 -7.72 13.53 -3.72
CA GLN A 144 -7.40 14.92 -3.36
C GLN A 144 -6.39 15.02 -2.23
N ASN A 145 -6.46 14.11 -1.25
CA ASN A 145 -5.61 14.19 -0.05
C ASN A 145 -4.29 13.42 -0.16
N TYR A 146 -4.22 12.39 -1.02
CA TYR A 146 -3.06 11.47 -1.04
C TYR A 146 -2.40 11.28 -2.41
N ILE A 147 -3.04 11.72 -3.49
CA ILE A 147 -2.50 11.60 -4.84
C ILE A 147 -2.25 12.97 -5.50
N HIS A 148 -3.12 13.96 -5.27
CA HIS A 148 -3.14 15.24 -5.99
C HIS A 148 -1.87 16.07 -5.81
#